data_AF-A0A8S2XBH0-F1
#
_entry.id   AF-A0A8S2XBH0-F1
#
_cell.length_a   1.000
_cell.length_b   1.000
_cell.length_c   1.000
_cell.angle_alpha   90.00
_cell.angle_beta   90.00
_cell.angle_gamma   90.00
#
_symmetry.space_group_name_H-M   'P 1'
#
loop_
_entity.id
_entity.type
_entity.pdbx_description
1 polymer ?
#
loop_
_entity_poly.entity_id
_entity_poly.type
_entity_poly.pdbx_seq_one_letter_code
_entity_poly.pdbx_strand_id
1 'polypeptide(L)'
;FAKHHKIDEQIKMLSKTSNLNVIIGTPKRLDDLIEQKALNLKRLKYLCLDWNDENVKQQRLCDLQQIKQELLTLLTNDNSLRQKFKNKKAKICLF
;
A
#
# COMPACT_ATOMS: atom_id res chain seq x y z
N PHE A 1 -5.87 9.06 20.27
CA PHE A 1 -4.69 8.18 20.20
C PHE A 1 -5.06 6.97 19.36
N ALA A 2 -4.67 6.98 18.09
CA ALA A 2 -5.09 5.99 17.11
C ALA A 2 -4.84 4.58 17.64
N LYS A 3 -5.82 3.68 17.52
CA LYS A 3 -5.62 2.25 17.82
C LYS A 3 -4.43 1.78 16.99
N HIS A 4 -3.27 1.63 17.62
CA HIS A 4 -2.15 0.91 17.05
C HIS A 4 -2.57 -0.56 17.00
N HIS A 5 -3.37 -0.92 15.99
CA HIS A 5 -3.65 -2.32 15.72
C HIS A 5 -2.32 -2.99 15.45
N LYS A 6 -1.95 -3.91 16.34
CA LYS A 6 -0.77 -4.75 16.17
C LYS A 6 -0.90 -5.45 14.82
N ILE A 7 0.19 -5.48 14.07
CA ILE A 7 0.17 -6.07 12.73
C ILE A 7 -0.36 -7.51 12.75
N ASP A 8 -0.04 -8.26 13.81
CA ASP A 8 -0.53 -9.63 14.02
C ASP A 8 -2.06 -9.73 14.08
N GLU A 9 -2.74 -8.75 14.67
CA GLU A 9 -4.20 -8.72 14.72
C GLU A 9 -4.78 -8.46 13.33
N GLN A 10 -4.16 -7.55 12.56
CA GLN A 10 -4.57 -7.28 11.18
C GLN A 10 -4.38 -8.52 10.31
N ILE A 11 -3.28 -9.26 10.48
CA ILE A 11 -3.03 -10.51 9.75
C ILE A 11 -4.06 -11.57 10.11
N LYS A 12 -4.40 -11.74 11.39
CA LYS A 12 -5.46 -12.65 11.85
C LYS A 12 -6.84 -12.27 11.30
N MET A 13 -7.11 -10.98 11.12
CA MET A 13 -8.36 -10.52 10.51
C MET A 13 -8.36 -10.78 9.00
N LEU A 14 -7.26 -10.49 8.32
CA LEU A 14 -7.10 -10.71 6.88
C LEU A 14 -7.20 -12.20 6.52
N SER A 15 -6.66 -13.09 7.35
CA SER A 15 -6.75 -14.55 7.11
C SER A 15 -8.18 -15.09 7.20
N LYS A 16 -9.05 -14.45 7.99
CA LYS A 16 -10.48 -14.77 8.08
C LYS A 16 -11.31 -14.09 7.00
N THR A 17 -10.76 -13.07 6.34
CA THR A 17 -11.48 -12.28 5.34
C THR A 17 -11.35 -12.95 3.97
N SER A 18 -12.43 -13.54 3.49
CA SER A 18 -12.50 -14.00 2.10
C SER A 18 -12.79 -12.82 1.16
N ASN A 19 -12.20 -12.82 -0.03
CA ASN A 19 -12.48 -11.86 -1.11
C ASN A 19 -12.21 -10.37 -0.80
N LEU A 20 -11.06 -10.05 -0.22
CA LEU A 20 -10.59 -8.66 -0.12
C LEU A 20 -10.38 -8.07 -1.53
N ASN A 21 -11.15 -7.02 -1.86
CA ASN A 21 -11.08 -6.33 -3.15
C ASN A 21 -10.36 -4.98 -3.05
N VAL A 22 -10.50 -4.30 -1.91
CA VAL A 22 -9.92 -2.98 -1.65
C VAL A 22 -9.21 -3.02 -0.30
N ILE A 23 -8.00 -2.49 -0.26
CA ILE A 23 -7.26 -2.25 0.96
C ILE A 23 -6.75 -0.81 0.93
N ILE A 24 -6.90 -0.12 2.06
CA ILE A 24 -6.49 1.27 2.23
C ILE A 24 -5.56 1.31 3.43
N GLY A 25 -4.41 1.96 3.27
CA GLY A 25 -3.42 2.04 4.32
C GLY A 25 -2.26 2.95 3.92
N THR A 26 -1.43 3.29 4.90
CA THR A 26 -0.19 4.01 4.62
C THR A 26 0.80 3.12 3.86
N PRO A 27 1.71 3.68 3.05
CA PRO A 27 2.63 2.88 2.25
C PRO A 27 3.46 1.91 3.09
N LYS A 28 4.00 2.37 4.23
CA LYS A 28 4.71 1.52 5.18
C LYS A 28 3.87 0.33 5.68
N ARG A 29 2.59 0.55 6.01
CA ARG A 29 1.75 -0.54 6.51
C ARG A 29 1.46 -1.58 5.43
N LEU A 30 1.25 -1.13 4.20
CA LEU A 30 1.03 -2.06 3.08
C LEU A 30 2.28 -2.88 2.80
N ASP A 31 3.46 -2.26 2.88
CA ASP A 31 4.75 -2.94 2.72
C ASP A 31 4.94 -4.02 3.80
N ASP A 32 4.74 -3.68 5.08
CA ASP A 32 4.83 -4.65 6.19
C ASP A 32 3.89 -5.86 5.98
N LEU A 33 2.67 -5.63 5.48
CA LEU A 33 1.69 -6.69 5.21
C LEU A 33 2.06 -7.55 3.99
N ILE A 34 2.71 -6.97 2.98
CA ILE A 34 3.24 -7.69 1.82
C ILE A 34 4.42 -8.55 2.24
N GLU A 35 5.36 -8.01 3.03
CA GLU A 35 6.53 -8.74 3.55
C GLU A 35 6.12 -9.96 4.38
N GLN A 36 5.11 -9.82 5.23
CA GLN A 36 4.55 -10.93 6.02
C GLN A 36 3.67 -11.89 5.21
N LYS A 37 3.56 -11.70 3.88
CA LYS A 37 2.73 -12.52 2.97
C LYS A 37 1.26 -12.60 3.40
N ALA A 38 0.78 -11.58 4.11
CA ALA A 38 -0.61 -11.51 4.56
C ALA A 38 -1.58 -11.13 3.43
N LEU A 39 -1.05 -10.55 2.34
CA LEU A 39 -1.81 -10.12 1.18
C LEU A 39 -1.50 -10.97 -0.05
N ASN A 40 -2.55 -11.39 -0.75
CA ASN A 40 -2.42 -12.08 -2.03
C ASN A 40 -2.52 -11.10 -3.20
N LEU A 41 -1.37 -10.68 -3.72
CA LEU A 41 -1.29 -9.72 -4.82
C LEU A 41 -1.65 -10.30 -6.19
N LYS A 42 -1.95 -11.61 -6.33
CA LYS A 42 -2.18 -12.26 -7.64
C LYS A 42 -3.22 -11.54 -8.50
N ARG A 43 -4.32 -11.05 -7.90
CA ARG A 43 -5.40 -10.33 -8.58
C ARG A 43 -5.29 -8.80 -8.53
N LEU A 44 -4.20 -8.24 -7.99
CA LEU A 44 -4.01 -6.79 -7.91
C LEU A 44 -3.99 -6.19 -9.33
N LYS A 45 -4.87 -5.22 -9.57
CA LYS A 45 -5.01 -4.48 -10.84
C LYS A 45 -4.64 -3.01 -10.73
N TYR A 46 -4.88 -2.39 -9.58
CA TYR A 46 -4.72 -0.96 -9.38
C TYR A 46 -4.05 -0.68 -8.04
N LEU A 47 -3.12 0.27 -8.03
CA LEU A 47 -2.64 0.95 -6.84
C LEU A 47 -3.04 2.42 -7.00
N CYS A 48 -3.99 2.88 -6.19
CA CYS A 48 -4.45 4.26 -6.23
C CYS A 48 -3.68 5.08 -5.20
N LEU A 49 -3.08 6.17 -5.65
CA LEU A 49 -2.44 7.17 -4.79
C LEU A 49 -3.34 8.40 -4.78
N ASP A 50 -3.71 8.83 -3.59
CA ASP A 50 -4.34 10.14 -3.38
C ASP A 50 -3.25 11.19 -3.60
N TRP A 51 -3.25 11.78 -4.80
CA TRP A 51 -2.17 12.63 -5.29
C TRP A 51 -2.50 14.11 -5.11
N ASN A 52 -3.79 14.43 -5.18
CA ASN A 52 -4.26 15.82 -5.21
C ASN A 52 -4.60 16.40 -3.82
N ASP A 53 -4.76 15.58 -2.79
CA ASP A 53 -5.04 16.09 -1.44
C ASP A 53 -3.81 16.81 -0.85
N GLU A 54 -4.04 18.04 -0.37
CA GLU A 54 -3.03 18.89 0.24
C GLU A 54 -3.33 19.05 1.73
N ASN A 55 -2.31 18.88 2.56
CA ASN A 55 -2.45 19.17 3.98
C ASN A 55 -2.55 20.68 4.25
N VAL A 56 -2.79 21.07 5.51
CA VAL A 56 -2.86 22.49 5.93
C VAL A 56 -1.61 23.33 5.63
N LYS A 57 -0.50 22.69 5.27
CA LYS A 57 0.77 23.32 4.86
C LYS A 57 0.98 23.31 3.34
N GLN A 58 -0.05 23.00 2.55
CA GLN A 58 0.00 22.88 1.09
C GLN A 58 1.02 21.85 0.61
N GLN A 59 1.20 20.78 1.38
CA GLN A 59 2.07 19.66 1.01
C GLN A 59 1.20 18.49 0.58
N ARG A 60 1.53 17.92 -0.58
CA ARG A 60 0.96 16.68 -1.09
C ARG A 60 1.67 15.47 -0.52
N LEU A 61 1.11 14.30 -0.79
CA LEU A 61 1.66 13.02 -0.36
C LEU A 61 3.13 12.81 -0.84
N CYS A 62 3.48 13.31 -2.03
CA CYS A 62 4.84 13.21 -2.57
C CYS A 62 5.84 14.24 -2.01
N ASP A 63 5.35 15.31 -1.38
CA ASP A 63 6.20 16.40 -0.86
C ASP A 63 6.78 16.06 0.52
N LEU A 64 6.10 15.15 1.23
CA LEU A 64 6.55 14.63 2.51
C LEU A 64 7.69 13.62 2.27
N GLN A 65 8.92 13.99 2.62
CA GLN A 65 10.10 13.14 2.41
C GLN A 65 9.94 11.72 2.97
N GLN A 66 9.35 11.59 4.16
CA GLN A 66 9.09 10.28 4.76
C GLN A 66 8.16 9.44 3.89
N ILE A 67 7.03 10.00 3.45
CA ILE A 67 6.05 9.26 2.65
C ILE A 67 6.61 8.93 1.27
N LYS A 68 7.41 9.82 0.68
CA LYS A 68 8.14 9.55 -0.56
C LYS A 68 9.06 8.32 -0.42
N GLN A 69 9.80 8.21 0.68
CA GLN A 69 10.64 7.04 0.94
C GLN A 69 9.79 5.78 1.11
N GLU A 70 8.73 5.83 1.92
CA GLU A 70 7.84 4.69 2.14
C GLU A 70 7.14 4.21 0.85
N LEU A 71 6.74 5.14 -0.03
CA LEU A 71 6.18 4.82 -1.35
C LEU A 71 7.22 4.14 -2.26
N LEU A 72 8.44 4.66 -2.31
CA LEU A 72 9.51 4.06 -3.11
C LEU A 72 9.81 2.65 -2.62
N THR A 73 9.89 2.44 -1.31
CA THR A 73 10.04 1.11 -0.72
C THR A 73 8.90 0.20 -1.14
N LEU A 74 7.63 0.58 -0.92
CA LEU A 74 6.46 -0.22 -1.31
C LEU A 74 6.51 -0.64 -2.80
N LEU A 75 6.90 0.27 -3.69
CA LEU A 75 6.92 0.02 -5.14
C LEU A 75 8.10 -0.85 -5.60
N THR A 76 9.21 -0.89 -4.84
CA THR A 76 10.47 -1.48 -5.29
C THR A 76 10.92 -2.69 -4.49
N ASN A 77 10.53 -2.80 -3.22
CA ASN A 77 10.96 -3.83 -2.27
C ASN A 77 10.46 -5.22 -2.70
N ASP A 78 9.15 -5.39 -2.92
CA ASP A 78 8.59 -6.66 -3.37
C ASP A 78 8.78 -6.89 -4.89
N ASN A 79 9.53 -7.95 -5.22
CA ASN A 79 9.77 -8.37 -6.60
C ASN A 79 8.47 -8.69 -7.34
N SER A 80 7.48 -9.30 -6.68
CA SER A 80 6.25 -9.74 -7.33
C SER A 80 5.38 -8.57 -7.78
N LEU A 81 5.28 -7.54 -6.93
CA LEU A 81 4.59 -6.29 -7.18
C LEU A 81 5.30 -5.50 -8.28
N ARG A 82 6.63 -5.37 -8.20
CA ARG A 82 7.43 -4.70 -9.23
C ARG A 82 7.24 -5.34 -10.60
N GLN A 83 7.23 -6.67 -10.68
CA GLN A 83 6.99 -7.38 -11.94
C GLN A 83 5.55 -7.22 -12.45
N LYS A 84 4.56 -7.01 -11.58
CA LYS A 84 3.18 -6.72 -12.01
C LYS A 84 3.08 -5.37 -12.71
N PHE A 85 3.75 -4.35 -12.19
CA PHE A 85 3.82 -3.05 -12.86
C PHE A 85 4.60 -3.13 -14.17
N LYS A 86 5.78 -3.78 -14.18
CA LYS A 86 6.58 -3.97 -15.40
C LYS A 86 5.81 -4.68 -16.51
N ASN A 87 5.07 -5.73 -16.16
CA ASN A 87 4.27 -6.52 -17.11
C ASN A 87 2.90 -5.91 -17.42
N LYS A 88 2.62 -4.67 -17.00
CA LYS A 88 1.33 -3.99 -17.19
C LYS A 88 0.11 -4.76 -16.63
N LYS A 89 0.34 -5.67 -15.67
CA LYS A 89 -0.71 -6.44 -14.98
C LYS A 89 -1.37 -5.65 -13.85
N ALA A 90 -0.66 -4.65 -13.33
CA ALA A 90 -1.20 -3.64 -12.43
C ALA A 90 -0.86 -2.24 -12.96
N LYS A 91 -1.72 -1.26 -12.67
CA LYS A 91 -1.53 0.15 -13.02
C LYS A 91 -1.49 0.99 -11.75
N ILE A 92 -0.74 2.09 -11.79
CA ILE A 92 -0.79 3.12 -10.76
C ILE A 92 -1.82 4.15 -11.22
N CYS A 93 -2.77 4.46 -10.36
CA CYS A 93 -3.77 5.51 -10.56
C CYS A 93 -3.41 6.67 -9.64
N LEU A 94 -3.43 7.89 -10.15
CA LEU A 94 -3.32 9.11 -9.37
C LEU A 94 -4.71 9.71 -9.31
N PHE A 95 -5.23 9.90 -8.10
CA PHE A 95 -6.53 10.51 -7.85
C PHE A 95 -6.36 11.93 -7.30
#